data_AF-A0A956TVI5-F1
#
_entry.id   AF-A0A956TVI5-F1
#
_cell.length_a   1.000
_cell.length_b   1.000
_cell.length_c   1.000
_cell.angle_alpha   90.00
_cell.angle_beta   90.00
_cell.angle_gamma   90.00
#
_symmetry.space_group_name_H-M   'P 1'
#
loop_
_entity.id
_entity.type
_entity.pdbx_description
1 polymer ?
#
loop_
_entity_poly.entity_id
_entity_poly.type
_entity_poly.pdbx_seq_one_letter_code
_entity_poly.pdbx_strand_id
1 'polypeptide(L)'
;MIPSFFGYYNAHRGIMAAQSAINVINNNITSADLEGYSRQRIELGAEAAWQYLSNGGTMNPGQYGQSVRVLDVTRAHNNFIDLQYRSENNNKFYYDTLSSAMRQMESIMGEPNGRTISDTIRDFFASAQELSANPDNIAVRQQFIQLAENLLFVFQQQGQQLRDLRTELVGDASVPATITTSQLAV
;
A
#
# COMPACT_ATOMS: atom_id res chain seq x y z
N MET A 1 -20.07 53.58 -18.08
CA MET A 1 -19.09 53.85 -19.16
C MET A 1 -18.14 52.66 -19.19
N ILE A 2 -18.05 51.93 -20.30
CA ILE A 2 -17.08 50.83 -20.43
C ILE A 2 -15.68 51.45 -20.35
N PRO A 3 -14.78 50.99 -19.46
CA PRO A 3 -13.42 51.51 -19.42
C PRO A 3 -12.74 51.32 -20.79
N SER A 4 -12.01 52.34 -21.26
CA SER A 4 -11.27 52.31 -22.53
C SER A 4 -10.25 51.16 -22.63
N PHE A 5 -9.84 50.60 -21.49
CA PHE A 5 -8.92 49.47 -21.38
C PHE A 5 -9.60 48.09 -21.25
N PHE A 6 -10.93 48.02 -21.23
CA PHE A 6 -11.67 46.77 -21.06
C PHE A 6 -11.43 45.78 -22.20
N GLY A 7 -11.41 46.26 -23.46
CA GLY A 7 -11.11 45.42 -24.63
C GLY A 7 -9.68 44.87 -24.61
N TYR A 8 -8.70 45.69 -24.23
CA TYR A 8 -7.30 45.28 -24.09
C TYR A 8 -7.13 44.22 -22.99
N TYR A 9 -7.76 44.43 -21.84
CA TYR A 9 -7.75 43.48 -20.72
C TYR A 9 -8.31 42.11 -21.11
N ASN A 10 -9.42 42.12 -21.85
CA ASN A 10 -10.07 40.91 -22.33
C ASN A 10 -9.20 40.16 -23.37
N ALA A 11 -8.62 40.88 -24.33
CA ALA A 11 -7.69 40.31 -25.30
C ALA A 11 -6.43 39.73 -24.61
N HIS A 12 -5.87 40.47 -23.65
CA HIS A 12 -4.70 40.03 -22.88
C HIS A 12 -4.98 38.73 -22.11
N ARG A 13 -6.13 38.63 -21.43
CA ARG A 13 -6.55 37.41 -20.74
C ARG A 13 -6.79 36.24 -21.69
N GLY A 14 -7.40 36.48 -22.84
CA GLY A 14 -7.59 35.47 -23.89
C GLY A 14 -6.26 34.88 -24.37
N ILE A 15 -5.28 35.74 -24.62
CA ILE A 15 -3.92 35.32 -25.01
C ILE A 15 -3.25 34.52 -23.89
N MET A 16 -3.35 34.96 -22.63
CA MET A 16 -2.78 34.25 -21.49
C MET A 16 -3.41 32.86 -21.25
N ALA A 17 -4.73 32.73 -21.46
CA ALA A 17 -5.42 31.45 -21.39
C ALA A 17 -4.99 30.52 -22.54
N ALA A 18 -4.86 31.04 -23.76
CA ALA A 18 -4.36 30.28 -24.91
C ALA A 18 -2.91 29.82 -24.71
N GLN A 19 -2.05 30.69 -24.18
CA GLN A 19 -0.66 30.34 -23.84
C GLN A 19 -0.61 29.20 -22.81
N SER A 20 -1.47 29.26 -21.79
CA SER A 20 -1.59 28.19 -20.79
C SER A 20 -2.04 26.86 -21.42
N ALA A 21 -3.00 26.91 -22.34
CA ALA A 21 -3.46 25.73 -23.06
C ALA A 21 -2.35 25.10 -23.93
N ILE A 22 -1.57 25.93 -24.63
CA ILE A 22 -0.41 25.48 -25.41
C ILE A 22 0.64 24.84 -24.49
N ASN A 23 0.89 25.40 -23.32
CA ASN A 23 1.83 24.80 -22.36
C ASN A 23 1.37 23.41 -21.89
N VAL A 24 0.07 23.21 -21.64
CA VAL A 24 -0.48 21.89 -21.30
C VAL A 24 -0.38 20.92 -22.47
N ILE A 25 -0.61 21.38 -23.70
CA ILE A 25 -0.42 20.56 -24.91
C ILE A 25 1.05 20.16 -25.06
N ASN A 26 1.99 21.09 -24.88
CA ASN A 26 3.42 20.81 -24.94
C ASN A 26 3.81 19.75 -23.91
N ASN A 27 3.37 19.90 -22.66
CA ASN A 27 3.63 18.90 -21.61
C ASN A 27 3.05 17.52 -21.97
N ASN A 28 1.85 17.47 -22.55
CA ASN A 28 1.25 16.21 -23.00
C ASN A 28 2.06 15.56 -24.13
N ILE A 29 2.57 16.34 -25.08
CA ILE A 29 3.36 15.83 -26.21
C ILE A 29 4.73 15.34 -25.73
N THR A 30 5.44 16.14 -24.94
CA THR A 30 6.79 15.79 -24.48
C THR A 30 6.79 14.59 -23.54
N SER A 31 5.70 14.38 -22.82
CA SER A 31 5.55 13.30 -21.85
C SER A 31 4.69 12.15 -22.36
N ALA A 32 4.27 12.16 -23.63
CA ALA A 32 3.37 11.16 -24.20
C ALA A 32 3.94 9.74 -24.10
N ASP A 33 5.25 9.60 -24.24
CA ASP A 33 5.97 8.32 -24.22
C ASP A 33 6.49 7.94 -22.82
N LEU A 34 6.27 8.78 -21.80
CA LEU A 34 6.67 8.46 -20.43
C LEU A 34 5.68 7.49 -19.80
N GLU A 35 6.19 6.37 -19.31
CA GLU A 35 5.39 5.39 -18.57
C GLU A 35 4.74 6.04 -17.33
N GLY A 36 3.45 5.78 -17.14
CA GLY A 36 2.67 6.37 -16.03
C GLY A 36 2.20 7.81 -16.25
N TYR A 37 2.48 8.43 -17.40
CA TYR A 37 1.96 9.76 -17.70
C TYR A 37 0.44 9.72 -17.96
N SER A 38 -0.30 10.57 -17.24
CA SER A 38 -1.73 10.80 -17.48
C SER A 38 -1.94 12.16 -18.16
N ARG A 39 -2.67 12.14 -19.28
CA ARG A 39 -2.97 13.33 -20.07
C ARG A 39 -3.62 14.41 -19.22
N GLN A 40 -3.08 15.62 -19.29
CA GLN A 40 -3.65 16.80 -18.66
C GLN A 40 -4.65 17.49 -19.59
N ARG A 41 -5.79 17.91 -19.04
CA ARG A 41 -6.84 18.68 -19.70
C ARG A 41 -7.00 20.00 -18.98
N ILE A 42 -6.86 21.09 -19.72
CA ILE A 42 -7.15 22.44 -19.22
C ILE A 42 -8.65 22.70 -19.26
N GLU A 43 -9.22 23.14 -18.15
CA GLU A 43 -10.61 23.58 -18.07
C GLU A 43 -10.63 25.11 -18.10
N LEU A 44 -11.30 25.65 -19.11
CA LEU A 44 -11.45 27.09 -19.32
C LEU A 44 -12.86 27.51 -18.90
N GLY A 45 -12.94 28.57 -18.10
CA GLY A 45 -14.21 29.12 -17.60
C GLY A 45 -14.40 30.56 -18.01
N ALA A 46 -15.66 30.99 -18.05
CA ALA A 46 -15.98 32.41 -18.12
C ALA A 46 -15.73 33.07 -16.77
N GLU A 47 -15.05 34.21 -16.77
CA GLU A 47 -14.90 35.03 -15.58
C GLU A 47 -16.26 35.67 -15.23
N ALA A 48 -16.58 35.75 -13.93
CA ALA A 48 -17.84 36.35 -13.44
C ALA A 48 -18.02 37.77 -14.01
N ALA A 49 -19.22 38.23 -14.35
CA ALA A 49 -19.42 39.57 -14.91
C ALA A 49 -19.00 40.70 -13.93
N TRP A 50 -18.51 41.83 -14.45
CA TRP A 50 -18.18 43.00 -13.63
C TRP A 50 -19.48 43.56 -13.03
N GLN A 51 -19.66 43.42 -11.72
CA GLN A 51 -20.80 44.02 -11.02
C GLN A 51 -20.52 45.51 -10.82
N TYR A 52 -21.31 46.37 -11.47
CA TYR A 52 -21.35 47.78 -11.11
C TYR A 52 -21.94 47.89 -9.70
N LEU A 53 -21.11 48.28 -8.72
CA LEU A 53 -21.56 48.65 -7.39
C LEU A 53 -22.24 50.03 -7.44
N SER A 54 -23.38 50.13 -8.13
CA SER A 54 -24.33 51.23 -7.92
C SER A 54 -25.44 50.71 -7.02
N ASN A 55 -25.61 51.33 -5.85
CA ASN A 55 -26.63 51.04 -4.83
C ASN A 55 -27.81 50.17 -5.31
N GLY A 56 -27.81 48.88 -4.96
CA GLY A 56 -28.87 47.93 -5.28
C GLY A 56 -28.43 46.84 -6.26
N GLY A 57 -27.65 45.88 -5.75
CA GLY A 57 -26.98 44.83 -6.54
C GLY A 57 -27.92 43.93 -7.34
N THR A 58 -28.31 44.38 -8.52
CA THR A 58 -29.11 43.61 -9.49
C THR A 58 -28.32 43.51 -10.78
N MET A 59 -28.13 42.29 -11.27
CA MET A 59 -27.53 42.02 -12.59
C MET A 59 -28.48 42.55 -13.68
N ASN A 60 -28.22 43.74 -14.20
CA ASN A 60 -29.02 44.31 -15.29
C ASN A 60 -28.65 43.66 -16.65
N PRO A 61 -29.63 43.43 -17.55
CA PRO A 61 -29.36 43.05 -18.94
C PRO A 61 -28.42 44.08 -19.60
N GLY A 62 -27.28 43.62 -20.14
CA GLY A 62 -26.24 44.49 -20.70
C GLY A 62 -24.90 44.50 -19.94
N GLN A 63 -24.75 43.68 -18.90
CA GLN A 63 -23.43 43.41 -18.31
C GLN A 63 -22.56 42.64 -19.30
N TYR A 64 -21.39 43.19 -19.63
CA TYR A 64 -20.39 42.53 -20.46
C TYR A 64 -19.79 41.35 -19.68
N GLY A 65 -19.83 40.15 -20.25
CA GLY A 65 -19.13 38.99 -19.70
C GLY A 65 -17.64 39.30 -19.54
N GLN A 66 -17.06 38.96 -18.39
CA GLN A 66 -15.61 39.00 -18.25
C GLN A 66 -15.03 37.79 -19.00
N SER A 67 -13.82 37.96 -19.54
CA SER A 67 -13.15 37.03 -20.45
C SER A 67 -12.93 35.61 -19.92
N VAL A 68 -12.23 34.78 -20.72
CA VAL A 68 -11.80 33.44 -20.32
C VAL A 68 -10.75 33.46 -19.20
N ARG A 69 -10.88 32.53 -18.25
CA ARG A 69 -9.94 32.22 -17.18
C ARG A 69 -9.62 30.72 -17.21
N VAL A 70 -8.40 30.35 -16.84
CA VAL A 70 -8.06 28.95 -16.53
C VAL A 70 -8.66 28.59 -15.17
N LEU A 71 -9.59 27.64 -15.15
CA LEU A 71 -10.23 27.18 -13.91
C LEU A 71 -9.37 26.14 -13.21
N ASP A 72 -8.96 25.13 -13.94
CA ASP A 72 -8.20 23.99 -13.42
C ASP A 72 -7.45 23.27 -14.54
N VAL A 73 -6.47 22.45 -14.17
CA VAL A 73 -5.82 21.48 -15.06
C VAL A 73 -6.05 20.09 -14.47
N THR A 74 -7.04 19.39 -15.00
CA THR A 74 -7.40 18.05 -14.55
C THR A 74 -6.62 16.98 -15.30
N ARG A 75 -6.50 15.79 -14.72
CA ARG A 75 -5.93 14.63 -15.40
C ARG A 75 -7.04 13.74 -15.94
N ALA A 76 -6.96 13.39 -17.22
CA ALA A 76 -7.80 12.39 -17.84
C ALA A 76 -7.35 11.00 -17.37
N HIS A 77 -7.90 10.57 -16.24
CA HIS A 77 -7.76 9.22 -15.70
C HIS A 77 -9.15 8.62 -15.50
N ASN A 78 -9.23 7.29 -15.56
CA ASN A 78 -10.47 6.58 -15.30
C ASN A 78 -10.52 6.18 -13.82
N ASN A 79 -11.22 6.97 -13.00
CA ASN A 79 -11.36 6.73 -11.56
C ASN A 79 -11.86 5.30 -11.24
N PHE A 80 -12.71 4.71 -12.10
CA PHE A 80 -13.16 3.34 -11.90
C PHE A 80 -12.00 2.33 -12.00
N ILE A 81 -11.10 2.51 -12.97
CA ILE A 81 -9.92 1.65 -13.13
C ILE A 81 -8.94 1.87 -11.98
N ASP A 82 -8.76 3.11 -11.51
CA ASP A 82 -7.90 3.39 -10.36
C ASP A 82 -8.40 2.71 -9.08
N LEU A 83 -9.72 2.74 -8.85
CA LEU A 83 -10.34 2.05 -7.73
C LEU A 83 -10.19 0.53 -7.84
N GLN A 84 -10.41 -0.03 -9.03
CA GLN A 84 -10.18 -1.46 -9.28
C GLN A 84 -8.71 -1.84 -9.06
N TYR A 85 -7.78 -1.07 -9.61
CA TYR A 85 -6.34 -1.31 -9.46
C TYR A 85 -5.91 -1.29 -7.99
N ARG A 86 -6.38 -0.31 -7.21
CA ARG A 86 -6.11 -0.25 -5.77
C ARG A 86 -6.70 -1.44 -5.02
N SER A 87 -7.93 -1.84 -5.36
CA SER A 87 -8.59 -3.01 -4.76
C SER A 87 -7.82 -4.31 -5.05
N GLU A 88 -7.46 -4.54 -6.31
CA GLU A 88 -6.71 -5.74 -6.70
C GLU A 88 -5.30 -5.76 -6.13
N ASN A 89 -4.63 -4.61 -6.07
CA ASN A 89 -3.34 -4.52 -5.39
C ASN A 89 -3.46 -4.84 -3.90
N ASN A 90 -4.49 -4.35 -3.21
CA ASN A 90 -4.71 -4.71 -1.80
C ASN A 90 -4.90 -6.22 -1.62
N ASN A 91 -5.71 -6.85 -2.49
CA ASN A 91 -5.89 -8.31 -2.48
C ASN A 91 -4.56 -9.03 -2.73
N LYS A 92 -3.79 -8.58 -3.73
CA LYS A 92 -2.46 -9.14 -4.03
C LYS A 92 -1.53 -9.05 -2.83
N PHE A 93 -1.39 -7.87 -2.21
CA PHE A 93 -0.53 -7.69 -1.03
C PHE A 93 -0.97 -8.57 0.14
N TYR A 94 -2.28 -8.74 0.34
CA TYR A 94 -2.82 -9.65 1.34
C TYR A 94 -2.38 -11.10 1.09
N TYR A 95 -2.55 -11.60 -0.14
CA TYR A 95 -2.15 -12.97 -0.49
C TYR A 95 -0.64 -13.17 -0.51
N ASP A 96 0.14 -12.17 -0.93
CA ASP A 96 1.60 -12.22 -0.89
C ASP A 96 2.10 -12.31 0.56
N THR A 97 1.52 -11.52 1.47
CA THR A 97 1.83 -11.57 2.91
C THR A 97 1.44 -12.93 3.50
N LEU A 98 0.25 -13.42 3.18
CA LEU A 98 -0.20 -14.74 3.62
C LEU A 98 0.70 -15.86 3.11
N SER A 99 1.11 -15.80 1.84
CA SER A 99 2.01 -16.78 1.24
C SER A 99 3.40 -16.76 1.90
N SER A 100 3.93 -15.56 2.16
CA SER A 100 5.20 -15.41 2.90
C SER A 100 5.10 -16.00 4.31
N ALA A 101 4.04 -15.68 5.05
CA ALA A 101 3.78 -16.24 6.38
C ALA A 101 3.68 -17.78 6.35
N MET A 102 2.98 -18.35 5.37
CA MET A 102 2.86 -19.80 5.21
C MET A 102 4.20 -20.46 4.88
N ARG A 103 5.03 -19.85 4.04
CA ARG A 103 6.39 -20.36 3.76
C ARG A 103 7.29 -20.33 4.99
N GLN A 104 7.17 -19.30 5.82
CA GLN A 104 7.91 -19.22 7.08
C GLN A 104 7.42 -20.28 8.07
N MET A 105 6.10 -20.48 8.20
CA MET A 105 5.56 -21.60 8.98
C MET A 105 6.04 -22.95 8.44
N GLU A 106 6.03 -23.15 7.12
CA GLU A 106 6.56 -24.34 6.48
C GLU A 106 8.06 -24.51 6.76
N SER A 107 8.86 -23.45 6.81
CA SER A 107 10.28 -23.54 7.18
C SER A 107 10.51 -23.83 8.67
N ILE A 108 9.58 -23.43 9.55
CA ILE A 108 9.65 -23.74 10.99
C ILE A 108 9.26 -25.19 11.23
N MET A 109 8.24 -25.69 10.52
CA MET A 109 7.77 -27.07 10.62
C MET A 109 8.64 -28.04 9.80
N GLY A 110 9.16 -27.58 8.67
CA GLY A 110 10.11 -28.25 7.78
C GLY A 110 11.50 -28.01 8.30
N GLU A 111 11.88 -28.84 9.28
CA GLU A 111 13.11 -28.68 10.04
C GLU A 111 14.37 -28.55 9.17
N PRO A 112 15.29 -27.63 9.49
CA PRO A 112 16.61 -27.59 8.89
C PRO A 112 17.37 -28.84 9.35
N ASN A 113 17.91 -29.61 8.41
CA ASN A 113 18.78 -30.80 8.59
C ASN A 113 18.13 -32.19 8.43
N GLY A 114 16.88 -32.30 7.95
CA GLY A 114 16.34 -33.57 7.43
C GLY A 114 15.97 -34.65 8.47
N ARG A 115 16.06 -34.36 9.77
CA ARG A 115 15.23 -35.02 10.79
C ARG A 115 13.95 -34.22 10.93
N THR A 116 12.85 -34.89 11.29
CA THR A 116 11.56 -34.26 11.58
C THR A 116 11.24 -34.43 13.07
N ILE A 117 10.35 -33.59 13.63
CA ILE A 117 9.68 -33.80 14.93
C ILE A 117 9.19 -35.25 15.08
N SER A 118 8.65 -35.82 14.01
CA SER A 118 8.18 -37.20 14.01
C SER A 118 9.28 -38.21 14.29
N ASP A 119 10.53 -37.95 13.86
CA ASP A 119 11.67 -38.81 14.14
C ASP A 119 12.11 -38.67 15.60
N THR A 120 12.15 -37.46 16.16
CA THR A 120 12.49 -37.25 17.57
C THR A 120 11.45 -37.86 18.52
N ILE A 121 10.16 -37.78 18.17
CA ILE A 121 9.08 -38.50 18.87
C ILE A 121 9.27 -40.02 18.75
N ARG A 122 9.61 -40.53 17.56
CA ARG A 122 9.83 -41.97 17.35
C ARG A 122 10.98 -42.49 18.21
N ASP A 123 12.10 -41.76 18.25
CA ASP A 123 13.27 -42.12 19.05
C ASP A 123 12.98 -42.09 20.55
N PHE A 124 12.20 -41.10 21.01
CA PHE A 124 11.72 -41.05 22.39
C PHE A 124 10.92 -42.31 22.75
N PHE A 125 9.93 -42.69 21.93
CA PHE A 125 9.14 -43.91 22.20
C PHE A 125 9.95 -45.19 22.06
N ALA A 126 10.90 -45.26 21.12
CA ALA A 126 11.80 -46.39 20.98
C ALA A 126 12.67 -46.58 22.24
N SER A 127 13.24 -45.49 22.77
CA SER A 127 14.01 -45.54 24.02
C SER A 127 13.16 -45.85 25.25
N ALA A 128 11.90 -45.40 25.28
CA ALA A 128 10.95 -45.77 26.32
C ALA A 128 10.66 -47.28 26.31
N GLN A 129 10.48 -47.86 25.13
CA GLN A 129 10.30 -49.30 24.95
C GLN A 129 11.54 -50.08 25.40
N GLU A 130 12.74 -49.61 25.03
CA GLU A 130 14.00 -50.24 25.42
C GLU A 130 14.24 -50.18 26.93
N LEU A 131 13.89 -49.05 27.57
CA LEU A 131 13.91 -48.89 29.02
C LEU A 131 12.94 -49.82 29.72
N SER A 132 11.74 -50.04 29.17
CA SER A 132 10.77 -50.99 29.72
C SER A 132 11.27 -52.43 29.68
N ALA A 133 12.06 -52.79 28.66
CA ALA A 133 12.60 -54.13 28.48
C ALA A 133 13.83 -54.38 29.39
N ASN A 134 14.64 -53.35 29.63
CA ASN A 134 15.89 -53.45 30.39
C ASN A 134 16.01 -52.36 31.48
N PRO A 135 15.14 -52.37 32.51
CA PRO A 135 15.09 -51.29 33.49
C PRO A 135 16.34 -51.19 34.36
N ASP A 136 17.11 -52.27 34.55
CA ASP A 136 18.31 -52.25 35.41
C ASP A 136 19.57 -51.72 34.71
N ASN A 137 19.52 -51.54 33.39
CA ASN A 137 20.66 -51.04 32.63
C ASN A 137 20.77 -49.52 32.73
N ILE A 138 21.83 -49.04 33.40
CA ILE A 138 22.10 -47.60 33.59
C ILE A 138 22.27 -46.87 32.26
N ALA A 139 22.89 -47.50 31.25
CA ALA A 139 23.10 -46.88 29.94
C ALA A 139 21.77 -46.58 29.24
N VAL A 140 20.82 -47.53 29.30
CA VAL A 140 19.47 -47.38 28.72
C VAL A 140 18.69 -46.28 29.44
N ARG A 141 18.82 -46.17 30.76
CA ARG A 141 18.23 -45.06 31.54
C ARG A 141 18.75 -43.70 31.09
N GLN A 142 20.07 -43.57 30.94
CA GLN A 142 20.66 -42.31 30.49
C GLN A 142 20.26 -41.94 29.06
N GLN A 143 20.20 -42.93 28.16
CA GLN A 143 19.76 -42.72 26.79
C GLN A 143 18.31 -42.22 26.72
N PHE A 144 17.41 -42.79 27.52
CA PHE A 144 16.02 -42.32 27.60
C PHE A 144 15.93 -40.87 28.08
N ILE A 145 16.65 -40.51 29.16
CA ILE A 145 16.68 -39.13 29.67
C ILE A 145 17.18 -38.16 28.59
N GLN A 146 18.27 -38.51 27.91
CA GLN A 146 18.84 -37.67 26.86
C GLN A 146 17.88 -37.42 25.69
N LEU A 147 17.14 -38.46 25.27
CA LEU A 147 16.15 -38.36 24.20
C LEU A 147 14.90 -37.59 24.66
N ALA A 148 14.51 -37.71 25.92
CA ALA A 148 13.43 -36.92 26.51
C ALA A 148 13.78 -35.42 26.56
N GLU A 149 15.01 -35.07 26.97
CA GLU A 149 15.51 -33.69 26.97
C GLU A 149 15.58 -33.11 25.56
N ASN A 150 16.04 -33.90 24.59
CA ASN A 150 16.08 -33.48 23.18
C ASN A 150 14.67 -33.19 22.64
N LEU A 151 13.71 -34.07 22.93
CA LEU A 151 12.31 -33.85 22.53
C LEU A 151 11.75 -32.55 23.11
N LEU A 152 12.00 -32.29 24.40
CA LEU A 152 11.58 -31.06 25.06
C LEU A 152 12.20 -29.83 24.41
N PHE A 153 13.51 -29.89 24.12
CA PHE A 153 14.24 -28.80 23.47
C PHE A 153 13.64 -28.45 22.09
N VAL A 154 13.37 -29.46 21.27
CA VAL A 154 12.77 -29.28 19.93
C VAL A 154 11.40 -28.62 20.02
N PHE A 155 10.52 -29.09 20.92
CA PHE A 155 9.21 -28.48 21.12
C PHE A 155 9.29 -27.03 21.61
N GLN A 156 10.21 -26.73 22.53
CA GLN A 156 10.41 -25.38 23.03
C GLN A 156 10.92 -24.44 21.93
N GLN A 157 11.88 -24.91 21.13
CA GLN A 157 12.45 -24.15 20.03
C GLN A 157 11.40 -23.81 18.97
N GLN A 158 10.62 -24.79 18.51
CA GLN A 158 9.55 -24.56 17.54
C GLN A 158 8.45 -23.67 18.10
N GLY A 159 8.06 -23.90 19.36
CA GLY A 159 7.09 -23.03 20.04
C GLY A 159 7.58 -21.59 20.10
N GLN A 160 8.88 -21.36 20.29
CA GLN A 160 9.45 -20.02 20.27
C GLN A 160 9.45 -19.42 18.86
N GLN A 161 9.89 -20.16 17.85
CA GLN A 161 9.90 -19.68 16.46
C GLN A 161 8.50 -19.30 15.96
N LEU A 162 7.46 -20.08 16.31
CA LEU A 162 6.07 -19.75 15.97
C LEU A 162 5.58 -18.51 16.72
N ARG A 163 6.01 -18.29 17.97
CA ARG A 163 5.69 -17.07 18.71
C ARG A 163 6.37 -15.85 18.10
N ASP A 164 7.62 -15.98 17.67
CA ASP A 164 8.37 -14.92 17.02
C ASP A 164 7.72 -14.55 15.68
N LEU A 165 7.38 -15.54 14.84
CA LEU A 165 6.67 -15.34 13.59
C LEU A 165 5.31 -14.64 13.79
N ARG A 166 4.53 -15.08 14.78
CA ARG A 166 3.26 -14.42 15.13
C ARG A 166 3.48 -12.94 15.47
N THR A 167 4.53 -12.64 16.25
CA THR A 167 4.84 -11.29 16.70
C THR A 167 5.32 -10.41 15.56
N GLU A 168 6.06 -10.97 14.60
CA GLU A 168 6.44 -10.28 13.36
C GLU A 168 5.24 -9.93 12.49
N LEU A 169 4.29 -10.87 12.31
CA LEU A 169 3.13 -10.67 11.44
C LEU A 169 2.05 -9.76 12.02
N VAL A 170 1.78 -9.89 13.32
CA VAL A 170 0.67 -9.18 13.98
C VAL A 170 1.15 -7.91 14.69
N GLY A 171 2.47 -7.75 14.89
CA GLY A 171 3.00 -6.83 15.88
C GLY A 171 2.78 -7.37 17.30
N ASP A 172 3.40 -6.72 18.29
CA ASP A 172 3.08 -7.03 19.68
C ASP A 172 1.60 -6.72 19.94
N ALA A 173 0.86 -7.66 20.53
CA ALA A 173 -0.56 -7.49 20.83
C ALA A 173 -0.83 -6.31 21.80
N SER A 174 0.22 -5.77 22.43
CA SER A 174 0.18 -4.57 23.27
C SER A 174 0.30 -3.25 22.48
N VAL A 175 0.72 -3.30 21.22
CA VAL A 175 0.87 -2.13 20.34
C VAL A 175 -0.24 -2.20 19.29
N PRO A 176 -1.36 -1.47 19.46
CA PRO A 176 -2.38 -1.42 18.42
C PRO A 176 -1.72 -0.98 17.12
N ALA A 177 -1.95 -1.76 16.06
CA ALA A 177 -1.39 -1.57 14.72
C ALA A 177 -1.63 -0.13 14.25
N THR A 178 -0.69 0.75 14.62
CA THR A 178 -0.57 2.06 14.06
C THR A 178 0.05 1.78 12.72
N ILE A 179 -0.79 1.70 11.69
CA ILE A 179 -0.36 1.75 10.29
C ILE A 179 0.51 3.00 10.21
N THR A 180 1.82 2.80 10.28
CA THR A 180 2.78 3.88 10.16
C THR A 180 2.68 4.30 8.71
N THR A 181 2.02 5.42 8.52
CA THR A 181 1.90 6.16 7.25
C THR A 181 3.26 6.55 6.65
N SER A 182 4.37 6.08 7.20
CA SER A 182 5.73 6.30 6.71
C SER A 182 6.13 5.40 5.53
N GLN A 183 5.40 4.33 5.21
CA GLN A 183 5.70 3.50 4.02
C GLN A 183 4.84 3.80 2.78
N LEU A 184 3.94 4.79 2.84
CA LEU A 184 3.11 5.23 1.71
C LEU A 184 3.63 6.52 1.04
N ALA A 185 4.84 6.97 1.40
CA ALA A 185 5.48 8.14 0.80
C ALA A 185 6.70 7.73 -0.04
N VAL A 186 6.42 7.14 -1.20
CA VAL A 186 7.25 7.26 -2.41
C VAL A 186 6.31 7.44 -3.60
#